data_AF-A0A924CR57-F1
#
_entry.id   AF-A0A924CR57-F1
#
_cell.length_a   1.000
_cell.length_b   1.000
_cell.length_c   1.000
_cell.angle_alpha   90.00
_cell.angle_beta   90.00
_cell.angle_gamma   90.00
#
_symmetry.space_group_name_H-M   'P 1'
#
loop_
_entity.id
_entity.type
_entity.pdbx_description
1 polymer ?
#
loop_
_entity_poly.entity_id
_entity_poly.type
_entity_poly.pdbx_seq_one_letter_code
_entity_poly.pdbx_strand_id
1 'polypeptide(L)' 'MRIEESAWLEISENHYHEMLEMLPPLHMTNSKFISSEPYRLNKNDENLYFVGREILGTFEARLMTVNDYKMV' A
#
# COMPACT_ATOMS: atom_id res chain seq x y z
N MET A 1 -4.13 14.08 2.02
CA MET A 1 -4.24 12.97 2.98
C MET A 1 -2.86 12.34 3.12
N ARG A 2 -2.41 11.99 4.33
CA ARG A 2 -1.08 11.39 4.55
C ARG A 2 -1.28 9.93 4.93
N ILE A 3 -0.79 9.00 4.11
CA ILE A 3 -0.83 7.57 4.39
C ILE A 3 0.26 7.27 5.42
N GLU A 4 -0.08 6.47 6.44
CA GLU A 4 0.79 6.17 7.56
C GLU A 4 0.99 4.66 7.75
N GLU A 5 1.95 4.31 8.59
CA GLU A 5 2.29 2.93 8.91
C GLU A 5 1.37 2.30 9.94
N SER A 6 0.69 3.09 10.77
CA SER A 6 -0.01 2.59 11.96
C SER A 6 -1.43 2.10 11.67
N ALA A 7 -2.06 2.54 10.58
CA ALA A 7 -3.46 2.25 10.31
C ALA A 7 -3.73 2.16 8.81
N TRP A 8 -4.75 1.38 8.46
CA TRP A 8 -5.40 1.47 7.15
C TRP A 8 -6.22 2.75 7.09
N LEU A 9 -6.03 3.51 6.03
CA LEU A 9 -6.76 4.74 5.81
C LEU A 9 -7.52 4.64 4.49
N GLU A 10 -8.79 5.02 4.52
CA GLU A 10 -9.63 5.05 3.33
C GLU A 10 -9.07 6.03 2.29
N ILE A 11 -8.95 5.59 1.05
CA ILE A 11 -8.53 6.41 -0.09
C ILE A 11 -9.62 6.39 -1.15
N SER A 12 -9.57 7.33 -2.09
CA SER A 12 -10.47 7.25 -3.24
C SER A 12 -10.09 6.08 -4.15
N GLU A 13 -11.10 5.51 -4.81
CA GLU A 13 -10.92 4.53 -5.90
C GLU A 13 -9.92 5.02 -6.95
N ASN A 14 -10.04 6.28 -7.36
CA ASN A 14 -9.11 6.88 -8.32
C ASN A 14 -7.66 6.84 -7.83
N HIS A 15 -7.40 7.14 -6.55
CA HIS A 15 -6.05 7.08 -6.01
C HIS A 15 -5.50 5.65 -5.96
N TYR A 16 -6.35 4.67 -5.66
CA TYR A 16 -5.98 3.26 -5.68
C TYR A 16 -5.52 2.82 -7.08
N HIS A 17 -6.31 3.16 -8.11
CA HIS A 17 -6.00 2.81 -9.50
C HIS A 17 -4.80 3.59 -10.05
N GLU A 18 -4.68 4.89 -9.75
CA GLU A 18 -3.51 5.69 -10.11
C GLU A 18 -2.21 5.04 -9.60
N MET A 19 -2.19 4.61 -8.34
CA MET A 19 -1.01 3.97 -7.75
C MET A 19 -0.71 2.61 -8.39
N LEU A 20 -1.76 1.83 -8.71
CA LEU A 20 -1.62 0.53 -9.37
C LEU A 20 -1.12 0.65 -10.81
N GLU A 21 -1.46 1.73 -11.52
CA GLU A 21 -1.05 2.01 -12.88
C GLU A 21 0.34 2.66 -12.98
N MET A 22 0.69 3.53 -12.02
CA MET A 22 1.99 4.21 -12.00
C MET A 22 3.16 3.26 -11.68
N LEU A 23 2.94 2.34 -10.73
CA LEU A 23 3.98 1.44 -10.25
C LEU A 23 3.50 0.00 -10.35
N PRO A 24 4.16 -0.87 -11.14
CA PRO A 24 3.77 -2.27 -11.19
C PRO A 24 3.83 -2.88 -9.78
N PRO A 25 2.85 -3.71 -9.38
CA PRO A 25 2.86 -4.28 -8.04
C PRO A 25 3.99 -5.31 -7.89
N LEU A 26 4.76 -5.20 -6.80
CA LEU A 26 5.76 -6.21 -6.38
C LEU A 26 5.07 -7.55 -6.08
N HIS A 27 3.87 -7.48 -5.52
CA HIS A 27 2.99 -8.60 -5.29
C HIS A 27 1.54 -8.12 -5.33
N MET A 28 0.66 -8.95 -5.88
CA MET A 28 -0.76 -8.68 -5.96
C MET A 28 -1.56 -9.95 -5.65
N THR A 29 -2.61 -9.79 -4.87
CA THR A 29 -3.65 -10.79 -4.63
C THR A 29 -4.99 -10.23 -5.11
N ASN A 30 -6.07 -11.02 -5.03
CA ASN A 30 -7.39 -10.63 -5.55
C ASN A 30 -7.91 -9.27 -5.06
N SER A 31 -7.45 -8.77 -3.91
CA SER A 31 -7.94 -7.50 -3.35
C SER A 31 -6.88 -6.67 -2.64
N LYS A 32 -5.58 -6.97 -2.82
CA LYS A 32 -4.48 -6.27 -2.13
C LYS A 32 -3.20 -6.30 -2.96
N PHE A 33 -2.51 -5.18 -3.07
CA PHE A 33 -1.21 -5.08 -3.75
C PHE A 33 -0.20 -4.27 -2.94
N ILE A 34 1.08 -4.47 -3.22
CA ILE A 34 2.21 -3.66 -2.71
C ILE A 34 2.97 -3.07 -3.89
N SER A 35 3.25 -1.77 -3.87
CA SER A 35 3.98 -1.06 -4.92
C SER A 35 5.39 -1.61 -5.11
N SER A 36 5.96 -1.50 -6.32
CA SER A 36 7.34 -1.92 -6.58
C SER A 36 8.41 -1.04 -5.95
N GLU A 37 8.09 0.23 -5.73
CA GLU A 37 9.05 1.22 -5.24
C GLU A 37 8.73 1.65 -3.80
N PRO A 38 9.78 1.92 -2.99
CA PRO A 38 9.62 2.42 -1.65
C PRO A 38 9.10 3.87 -1.68
N TYR A 39 8.10 4.14 -0.86
CA TYR A 39 7.52 5.47 -0.68
C TYR A 39 8.39 6.34 0.24
N ARG A 40 8.88 5.77 1.34
CA ARG A 40 9.80 6.42 2.29
C ARG A 40 10.52 5.39 3.17
N LEU A 41 11.49 5.85 3.97
CA LEU A 41 12.07 5.07 5.06
C LEU A 41 11.28 5.27 6.36
N ASN A 42 11.19 4.22 7.19
CA ASN A 42 10.70 4.32 8.56
C ASN A 42 11.82 4.80 9.53
N LYS A 43 11.53 4.88 10.83
CA LYS A 43 12.50 5.29 11.87
C LYS A 43 13.68 4.34 12.08
N ASN A 44 13.60 3.13 11.53
CA ASN A 44 14.62 2.09 11.61
C ASN A 44 15.40 1.95 10.27
N ASP A 45 15.27 2.92 9.36
CA ASP A 45 15.84 2.89 8.00
C ASP A 45 15.33 1.72 7.12
N GLU A 46 14.13 1.21 7.40
CA GLU A 46 13.49 0.20 6.56
C GLU A 46 12.61 0.84 5.48
N ASN A 47 12.64 0.25 4.28
CA ASN A 47 11.79 0.67 3.16
C ASN A 47 10.31 0.39 3.47
N LEU A 48 9.50 1.44 3.38
CA LEU A 48 8.05 1.37 3.42
C LEU A 48 7.49 1.55 2.02
N TYR A 49 6.55 0.70 1.68
CA TYR A 49 5.91 0.65 0.37
C TYR A 49 4.44 1.05 0.52
N PHE A 50 3.87 1.57 -0.56
CA PHE A 50 2.43 1.76 -0.63
C PHE A 50 1.77 0.39 -0.74
N VAL A 51 0.84 0.11 0.17
CA VAL A 51 -0.02 -1.07 0.08
C VAL A 51 -1.45 -0.59 -0.06
N GLY A 52 -2.07 -0.95 -1.19
CA GLY A 52 -3.49 -0.73 -1.43
C GLY A 52 -4.28 -2.01 -1.21
N ARG A 53 -5.50 -1.88 -0.68
CA ARG A 53 -6.48 -2.97 -0.66
C ARG A 53 -7.89 -2.48 -0.97
N GLU A 54 -8.71 -3.38 -1.49
CA GLU A 54 -10.14 -3.19 -1.70
C GLU A 54 -10.89 -4.18 -0.80
N ILE A 55 -11.87 -3.68 -0.04
CA ILE A 55 -12.72 -4.48 0.83
C ILE A 55 -14.16 -4.00 0.65
N LEU A 56 -14.98 -4.83 0.00
CA LEU A 56 -16.43 -4.58 -0.17
C LEU A 56 -16.74 -3.21 -0.79
N GLY A 57 -15.93 -2.76 -1.76
CA GLY A 57 -16.06 -1.47 -2.42
C GLY A 57 -15.42 -0.29 -1.68
N THR A 58 -14.79 -0.52 -0.51
CA THR A 58 -13.96 0.47 0.17
C THR A 58 -12.50 0.28 -0.19
N PHE A 59 -11.85 1.34 -0.64
CA PHE A 59 -10.42 1.35 -0.97
C PHE A 59 -9.63 1.91 0.20
N GLU A 60 -8.61 1.20 0.62
CA GLU A 60 -7.78 1.59 1.75
C GLU A 60 -6.30 1.47 1.38
N ALA A 61 -5.48 2.30 2.03
CA ALA A 61 -4.03 2.19 1.90
C ALA A 61 -3.32 2.28 3.25
N ARG A 62 -2.14 1.68 3.29
CA ARG A 62 -1.23 1.70 4.43
C ARG A 62 0.22 1.63 3.94
N LEU A 63 1.13 2.25 4.68
CA LEU A 63 2.56 2.04 4.46
C LEU A 63 3.03 0.79 5.21
N MET A 64 3.67 -0.15 4.51
CA MET A 64 4.15 -1.40 5.10
C MET A 64 5.51 -1.78 4.55
N THR A 65 6.30 -2.53 5.32
CA THR A 65 7.45 -3.23 4.76
C THR A 65 6.98 -4.43 3.92
N VAL A 66 7.85 -4.94 3.04
CA VAL A 66 7.56 -6.18 2.29
C VAL A 66 7.35 -7.37 3.23
N ASN A 67 8.06 -7.39 4.36
CA ASN A 67 7.92 -8.46 5.37
C ASN A 67 6.54 -8.40 6.03
N ASP A 68 6.11 -7.22 6.48
CA ASP A 68 4.78 -7.04 7.08
C ASP A 68 3.67 -7.41 6.10
N TYR A 69 3.82 -7.04 4.82
CA TYR A 69 2.83 -7.35 3.79
C TYR A 69 2.61 -8.85 3.63
N LYS A 70 3.69 -9.65 3.72
CA LYS A 70 3.66 -11.11 3.56
C LYS A 70 3.10 -11.85 4.78
N MET A 71 3.12 -11.23 5.96
CA MET A 71 2.57 -11.83 7.19
C MET A 71 1.06 -11.60 7.36
N VAL A 72 0.47 -10.73 6.53
CA VAL A 72 -0.97 -10.35 6.53
C VAL A 72 -1.70 -11.03 5.39
#